data_AF-A0A7K9PEL0-F1
#
_entry.id   AF-A0A7K9PEL0-F1
#
_cell.length_a   1.000
_cell.length_b   1.000
_cell.length_c   1.000
_cell.angle_alpha   90.00
_cell.angle_beta   90.00
_cell.angle_gamma   90.00
#
_symmetry.space_group_name_H-M   'P 1'
#
loop_
_entity.id
_entity.type
_entity.pdbx_description
1 polymer ?
#
loop_
_entity_poly.entity_id
_entity_poly.type
_entity_poly.pdbx_seq_one_letter_code
_entity_poly.pdbx_strand_id
1 'polypeptide(L)'
;MRLWVCITLLSIVLCASADRPRIVESMSRAGRFVWDAAGGARDMFRAYKDMREANYKGADKYFHARGNYDAARRGPGGAWAARVISDARENWQSGVSGRGHEDTRADQEAN
;
A
#
# COMPACT_ATOMS: atom_id res chain seq x y z
N MET A 1 25.46 -30.02 38.01
CA MET A 1 25.08 -28.60 37.84
C MET A 1 25.67 -27.95 36.57
N ARG A 2 26.97 -28.11 36.28
CA ARG A 2 27.63 -27.45 35.13
C ARG A 2 27.06 -27.85 33.75
N LEU A 3 26.75 -29.13 33.52
CA LEU A 3 26.21 -29.61 32.24
C LEU A 3 24.82 -29.01 31.92
N TRP A 4 23.92 -28.95 32.89
CA TRP A 4 22.58 -28.38 32.72
C TRP A 4 22.62 -26.88 32.43
N VAL A 5 23.54 -26.15 33.07
CA VAL A 5 23.79 -24.73 32.77
C VAL A 5 24.33 -24.56 31.35
N CYS A 6 25.23 -25.43 30.88
CA CYS A 6 25.71 -25.38 29.51
C CYS A 6 24.59 -25.67 28.50
N ILE A 7 23.73 -26.66 28.76
CA ILE A 7 22.60 -27.01 27.88
C ILE A 7 21.61 -25.85 27.82
N THR A 8 21.23 -25.25 28.95
CA THR A 8 20.28 -24.12 28.95
C THR A 8 20.82 -22.90 28.24
N LEU A 9 22.10 -22.56 28.43
CA LEU A 9 22.75 -21.47 27.70
C LEU A 9 22.81 -21.73 26.19
N LEU A 10 23.17 -22.95 25.77
CA LEU A 10 23.22 -23.31 24.36
C LEU A 10 21.84 -23.18 23.70
N SER A 11 20.78 -23.66 24.39
CA SER A 11 19.39 -23.56 23.91
C SER A 11 18.93 -22.11 23.75
N ILE A 12 19.27 -21.22 24.69
CA ILE A 12 18.94 -19.80 24.59
C ILE A 12 19.68 -19.15 23.42
N VAL A 13 20.98 -19.46 23.24
CA VAL A 13 21.77 -18.95 22.12
C VAL A 13 21.22 -19.45 20.78
N LEU A 14 20.83 -20.73 20.68
CA LEU A 14 20.23 -21.31 19.48
C LEU A 14 18.87 -20.66 19.16
N CYS A 15 17.98 -20.48 20.14
CA CYS A 15 16.70 -19.80 19.94
C CYS A 15 16.89 -18.34 19.51
N ALA A 16 17.75 -17.58 20.21
CA ALA A 16 18.06 -16.20 19.84
C ALA A 16 18.70 -16.10 18.44
N SER A 17 19.52 -17.06 18.05
CA SER A 17 20.15 -17.13 16.72
C SER A 17 19.16 -17.51 15.62
N ALA A 18 18.15 -18.33 15.93
CA ALA A 18 17.09 -18.72 15.00
C ALA A 18 16.03 -17.62 14.82
N ASP A 19 15.78 -16.80 15.85
CA ASP A 19 14.81 -15.71 15.78
C ASP A 19 15.39 -14.40 15.23
N ARG A 20 16.71 -14.16 15.39
CA ARG A 20 17.39 -13.01 14.77
C ARG A 20 17.12 -12.88 13.25
N PRO A 21 17.25 -13.93 12.42
CA PRO A 21 16.92 -13.83 11.00
C PRO A 21 15.44 -13.59 10.74
N ARG A 22 14.52 -14.14 11.56
CA ARG A 22 13.08 -13.89 11.44
C ARG A 22 12.71 -12.43 11.75
N ILE A 23 13.31 -11.85 12.79
CA ILE A 23 13.08 -10.44 13.15
C ILE A 23 13.60 -9.52 12.05
N VAL A 24 14.82 -9.76 11.55
CA VAL A 24 15.41 -8.96 10.46
C VAL A 24 14.59 -9.08 9.17
N GLU A 25 14.12 -10.28 8.83
CA GLU A 25 13.26 -10.48 7.68
C GLU A 25 11.91 -9.78 7.83
N SER A 26 11.32 -9.83 9.03
CA SER A 26 10.08 -9.11 9.36
C SER A 26 10.25 -7.60 9.22
N MET A 27 11.34 -7.04 9.77
CA MET A 27 11.67 -5.62 9.63
C MET A 27 11.88 -5.24 8.16
N SER A 28 12.55 -6.11 7.39
CA SER A 28 12.77 -5.88 5.96
C SER A 28 11.46 -5.91 5.15
N ARG A 29 10.54 -6.82 5.48
CA ARG A 29 9.20 -6.86 4.86
C ARG A 29 8.38 -5.62 5.22
N ALA A 30 8.39 -5.20 6.48
CA ALA A 30 7.73 -3.98 6.93
C ALA A 30 8.30 -2.74 6.23
N GLY A 31 9.62 -2.63 6.14
CA GLY A 31 10.29 -1.56 5.41
C GLY A 31 9.91 -1.51 3.93
N ARG A 32 9.88 -2.66 3.24
CA ARG A 32 9.42 -2.75 1.85
C ARG A 32 7.96 -2.33 1.70
N PHE A 33 7.07 -2.79 2.59
CA PHE A 33 5.67 -2.39 2.56
C PHE A 33 5.50 -0.86 2.66
N VAL A 34 6.19 -0.22 3.62
CA VAL A 34 6.15 1.25 3.78
C VAL A 34 6.70 1.95 2.53
N TRP A 35 7.78 1.44 1.95
CA TRP A 35 8.37 1.98 0.73
C TRP A 35 7.41 1.89 -0.47
N ASP A 36 6.79 0.72 -0.66
CA ASP A 36 5.80 0.50 -1.71
C ASP A 36 4.59 1.43 -1.53
N ALA A 37 4.12 1.60 -0.29
CA ALA A 37 2.99 2.48 0.03
C ALA A 37 3.29 3.95 -0.25
N ALA A 38 4.47 4.44 0.15
CA ALA A 38 4.90 5.79 -0.15
C ALA A 38 5.05 6.02 -1.67
N GLY A 39 5.57 5.02 -2.39
CA GLY A 39 5.63 5.03 -3.84
C GLY A 39 4.24 5.04 -4.49
N GLY A 40 3.32 4.21 -4.00
CA GLY A 40 1.96 4.10 -4.53
C GLY A 40 1.18 5.39 -4.34
N ALA A 41 1.30 6.03 -3.17
CA ALA A 41 0.71 7.35 -2.94
C ALA A 41 1.24 8.42 -3.90
N ARG A 42 2.54 8.38 -4.24
CA ARG A 42 3.13 9.29 -5.24
C ARG A 42 2.58 9.03 -6.65
N ASP A 43 2.35 7.77 -7.02
CA ASP A 43 1.78 7.42 -8.31
C ASP A 43 0.31 7.84 -8.42
N MET A 44 -0.48 7.65 -7.36
CA MET A 44 -1.86 8.16 -7.28
C MET A 44 -1.90 9.68 -7.44
N PHE A 45 -1.02 10.40 -6.75
CA PHE A 45 -0.92 11.85 -6.89
C PHE A 45 -0.48 12.29 -8.30
N ARG A 46 0.47 11.57 -8.91
CA ARG A 46 0.85 11.81 -10.30
C ARG A 46 -0.32 11.61 -11.25
N ALA A 47 -1.10 10.54 -11.06
CA ALA A 47 -2.27 10.29 -11.89
C ALA A 47 -3.32 11.41 -11.80
N TYR A 48 -3.57 11.91 -10.59
CA TYR A 48 -4.41 13.09 -10.38
C TYR A 48 -3.87 14.35 -11.09
N LYS A 49 -2.57 14.62 -11.00
CA LYS A 49 -1.96 15.78 -11.67
C LYS A 49 -2.07 15.69 -13.18
N ASP A 50 -1.71 14.55 -13.76
CA ASP A 50 -1.77 14.34 -15.21
C ASP A 50 -3.22 14.45 -15.71
N MET A 51 -4.20 13.95 -14.95
CA MET A 51 -5.62 14.13 -15.27
C MET A 51 -6.01 15.61 -15.35
N ARG A 52 -5.55 16.41 -14.37
CA ARG A 52 -5.82 17.85 -14.34
C ARG A 52 -5.12 18.61 -15.46
N GLU A 53 -3.89 18.22 -15.78
CA GLU A 53 -3.11 18.83 -16.86
C GLU A 53 -3.68 18.49 -18.23
N ALA A 54 -4.06 17.22 -18.44
CA ALA A 54 -4.67 16.77 -19.69
C ALA A 54 -6.01 17.46 -19.97
N ASN A 55 -6.79 17.77 -18.92
CA ASN A 55 -8.08 18.45 -19.01
C ASN A 55 -9.00 17.85 -20.10
N TYR A 56 -8.95 16.53 -20.26
CA TYR A 56 -9.63 15.82 -21.33
C TYR A 56 -10.97 15.26 -20.83
N LYS A 57 -12.05 15.58 -21.53
CA LYS A 57 -13.41 15.18 -21.13
C LYS A 57 -13.56 13.65 -21.20
N GLY A 58 -14.06 13.05 -20.12
CA GLY A 58 -14.32 11.61 -20.02
C GLY A 58 -13.09 10.72 -19.83
N ALA A 59 -11.91 11.30 -19.57
CA ALA A 59 -10.68 10.53 -19.31
C ALA A 59 -10.46 10.20 -17.82
N ASP A 60 -11.32 10.65 -16.92
CA ASP A 60 -11.20 10.44 -15.47
C ASP A 60 -10.95 8.97 -15.11
N LYS A 61 -11.75 8.04 -15.66
CA LYS A 61 -11.63 6.60 -15.40
C LYS A 61 -10.31 6.00 -15.86
N TYR A 62 -9.74 6.52 -16.95
CA TYR A 62 -8.41 6.12 -17.38
C TYR A 62 -7.36 6.51 -16.33
N PHE A 63 -7.45 7.71 -15.76
CA PHE A 63 -6.50 8.15 -14.73
C PHE A 63 -6.71 7.43 -13.39
N HIS A 64 -7.94 7.04 -13.06
CA HIS A 64 -8.23 6.12 -11.94
C HIS A 64 -7.51 4.79 -12.12
N ALA A 65 -7.74 4.12 -13.24
CA ALA A 65 -7.14 2.82 -13.54
C ALA A 65 -5.62 2.90 -13.60
N ARG A 66 -5.06 3.92 -14.27
CA ARG A 66 -3.61 4.08 -14.41
C ARG A 66 -2.94 4.35 -13.06
N GLY A 67 -3.54 5.19 -12.21
CA GLY A 67 -3.02 5.48 -10.88
C GLY A 67 -2.96 4.25 -9.99
N ASN A 68 -4.07 3.50 -9.92
CA ASN A 68 -4.14 2.27 -9.13
C ASN A 68 -3.22 1.18 -9.70
N TYR A 69 -3.15 1.02 -11.03
CA TYR A 69 -2.24 0.08 -11.70
C TYR A 69 -0.77 0.38 -11.39
N ASP A 70 -0.34 1.63 -11.54
CA ASP A 70 1.05 2.05 -11.24
C ASP A 70 1.39 1.79 -9.77
N ALA A 71 0.48 2.15 -8.86
CA ALA A 71 0.67 1.95 -7.43
C ALA A 71 0.71 0.46 -7.04
N ALA A 72 -0.22 -0.36 -7.55
CA ALA A 72 -0.29 -1.79 -7.27
C ALA A 72 0.95 -2.54 -7.78
N ARG A 73 1.53 -2.10 -8.90
CA ARG A 73 2.77 -2.69 -9.45
C ARG A 73 4.00 -2.51 -8.55
N ARG A 74 3.96 -1.64 -7.56
CA ARG A 74 5.05 -1.51 -6.58
C ARG A 74 5.10 -2.67 -5.60
N GLY A 75 3.95 -3.28 -5.31
CA GLY A 75 3.85 -4.36 -4.33
C GLY A 75 2.69 -4.14 -3.34
N PRO A 76 2.60 -4.98 -2.29
CA PRO A 76 1.46 -4.98 -1.36
C PRO A 76 1.18 -3.63 -0.71
N GLY A 77 2.23 -2.86 -0.37
CA GLY A 77 2.06 -1.53 0.21
C GLY A 77 1.49 -0.52 -0.78
N GLY A 78 1.91 -0.60 -2.05
CA GLY A 78 1.40 0.26 -3.11
C GLY A 78 -0.05 -0.04 -3.44
N ALA A 79 -0.43 -1.32 -3.52
CA ALA A 79 -1.83 -1.73 -3.69
C ALA A 79 -2.70 -1.29 -2.50
N TRP A 80 -2.19 -1.39 -1.27
CA TRP A 80 -2.87 -0.88 -0.09
C TRP A 80 -3.07 0.64 -0.15
N ALA A 81 -2.03 1.40 -0.52
CA ALA A 81 -2.11 2.85 -0.64
C ALA A 81 -3.13 3.27 -1.72
N ALA A 82 -3.13 2.58 -2.86
CA ALA A 82 -4.09 2.80 -3.94
C ALA A 82 -5.53 2.67 -3.44
N ARG A 83 -5.86 1.56 -2.78
CA ARG A 83 -7.18 1.33 -2.19
C ARG A 83 -7.59 2.43 -1.20
N VAL A 84 -6.73 2.75 -0.23
CA VAL A 84 -7.05 3.73 0.81
C VAL A 84 -7.31 5.11 0.21
N ILE A 85 -6.52 5.52 -0.79
CA ILE A 85 -6.68 6.82 -1.45
C ILE A 85 -7.94 6.86 -2.31
N SER A 86 -8.24 5.77 -3.03
CA SER A 86 -9.45 5.60 -3.83
C SER A 86 -10.71 5.70 -2.97
N ASP A 87 -10.77 4.93 -1.87
CA ASP A 87 -11.89 4.97 -0.92
C ASP A 87 -12.05 6.37 -0.28
N ALA A 88 -10.94 7.01 0.11
CA ALA A 88 -10.97 8.35 0.69
C ALA A 88 -11.50 9.41 -0.30
N ARG A 89 -11.09 9.34 -1.57
CA ARG A 89 -11.58 10.24 -2.63
C ARG A 89 -13.08 10.11 -2.80
N GLU A 90 -13.60 8.89 -2.81
CA GLU A 90 -15.03 8.66 -3.04
C GLU A 90 -15.91 9.07 -1.88
N ASN A 91 -15.45 8.82 -0.65
CA ASN A 91 -16.13 9.30 0.56
C ASN A 91 -16.24 10.84 0.52
N TRP A 92 -15.18 11.52 0.10
CA TRP A 92 -15.21 12.97 -0.10
C TRP A 92 -16.21 13.37 -1.20
N GLN A 93 -16.22 12.64 -2.32
CA GLN A 93 -17.06 13.01 -3.45
C GLN A 93 -18.55 12.81 -3.21
N SER A 94 -18.93 11.67 -2.63
CA SER A 94 -20.31 11.33 -2.30
C SER A 94 -20.86 12.17 -1.15
N GLY A 95 -20.07 12.37 -0.09
CA GLY A 95 -20.52 13.07 1.12
C GLY A 95 -20.40 14.59 1.06
N VAL A 96 -19.39 15.13 0.35
CA VAL A 96 -19.09 16.57 0.38
C VAL A 96 -19.36 17.24 -0.96
N SER A 97 -18.96 16.64 -2.08
CA SER A 97 -19.13 17.27 -3.40
C SER A 97 -20.52 17.03 -4.03
N GLY A 98 -21.32 16.14 -3.46
CA GLY A 98 -22.67 15.81 -3.95
C GLY A 98 -22.68 14.98 -5.25
N ARG A 99 -21.65 14.17 -5.50
CA ARG A 99 -21.64 13.24 -6.65
C ARG A 99 -22.66 12.12 -6.47
N GLY A 100 -23.28 11.71 -7.58
CA GLY A 100 -24.26 10.63 -7.60
C GLY A 100 -23.63 9.24 -7.38
N HIS A 101 -24.43 8.31 -6.86
CA HIS A 101 -23.99 6.94 -6.57
C HIS A 101 -23.51 6.17 -7.80
N GLU A 102 -24.11 6.41 -8.97
CA GLU A 102 -23.72 5.75 -10.22
C GLU A 102 -22.29 6.13 -10.65
N ASP A 103 -21.94 7.42 -10.54
CA ASP A 103 -20.59 7.91 -10.82
C ASP A 103 -19.59 7.33 -9.83
N THR A 104 -19.93 7.27 -8.53
CA THR A 104 -19.07 6.63 -7.52
C THR A 104 -18.81 5.16 -7.84
N ARG A 105 -19.84 4.41 -8.27
CA ARG A 105 -19.66 2.99 -8.61
C ARG A 105 -18.76 2.84 -9.84
N ALA A 106 -18.96 3.65 -10.86
CA ALA A 106 -18.15 3.60 -12.07
C ALA A 106 -16.69 4.03 -11.82
N ASP A 107 -16.46 4.90 -10.84
CA ASP A 107 -15.11 5.26 -10.38
C ASP A 107 -14.47 4.12 -9.58
N GLN A 108 -15.21 3.42 -8.70
CA GLN A 108 -14.71 2.20 -8.02
C GLN A 108 -14.35 1.10 -9.01
N GLU A 109 -15.19 0.87 -10.01
CA GLU A 109 -14.94 -0.12 -11.06
C GLU A 109 -13.67 0.18 -11.86
N ALA A 110 -13.28 1.45 -11.93
CA ALA A 110 -12.06 1.89 -12.61
C ALA A 110 -10.82 1.88 -11.70
N ASN A 111 -10.96 1.86 -10.38
CA ASN A 111 -9.83 1.78 -9.44
C ASN A 111 -9.25 0.35 -9.41
#